data_AF-A0A6A4Z750-F1
#
_entry.id   AF-A0A6A4Z750-F1
#
_cell.length_a   1.000
_cell.length_b   1.000
_cell.length_c   1.000
_cell.angle_alpha   90.00
_cell.angle_beta   90.00
_cell.angle_gamma   90.00
#
_symmetry.space_group_name_H-M   'P 1'
#
loop_
_entity.id
_entity.type
_entity.pdbx_description
1 polymer ?
#
loop_
_entity_poly.entity_id
_entity_poly.type
_entity_poly.pdbx_seq_one_letter_code
_entity_poly.pdbx_strand_id
1 'polypeptide(L)'
;PGSTLYMGVLDVAATMDEVIALFRTDSTADAKAFARRFNHGTVDAVDLYTVARPSGREKVSVVWHAMATKALLKPRDGCFLECNRDVTVDGQRAWVRSYTSIDLACCPPMLESFVRMMSYGTGRLFVESKTRPGYITVSFVTHVDFCVGPKEWLMDAMGCRSFVSETVVAWRTRDLLLVDRFLREDRLSRSRFLTVQELVPQSRRQKCHTCAKPFGPLRSKANCFKCGQVLCRACTSTWHIVDHDGLRTKWRVCAPCTVRSPNSTARQCLSSTKGRVLGTVGQCLNKRGRTDESSMSSDQSDSYVVDFIMDLDPPSRRWDQGQVVLFDPAELIELD
;
A
#
# COMPACT_ATOMS: atom_id res chain seq x y z
N PRO A 1 22.46 4.61 18.89
CA PRO A 1 22.93 5.69 17.98
C PRO A 1 22.96 5.20 16.52
N GLY A 2 22.13 5.76 15.63
CA GLY A 2 22.07 5.39 14.20
C GLY A 2 20.81 4.65 13.74
N SER A 3 19.97 4.20 14.67
CA SER A 3 18.68 3.57 14.39
C SER A 3 17.54 4.43 14.91
N THR A 4 16.44 4.53 14.17
CA THR A 4 15.22 5.23 14.61
C THR A 4 14.04 4.26 14.52
N LEU A 5 13.16 4.30 15.52
CA LEU A 5 11.90 3.56 15.53
C LEU A 5 10.82 4.43 14.91
N TYR A 6 10.11 3.88 13.93
CA TYR A 6 8.92 4.50 13.39
C TYR A 6 7.76 3.54 13.44
N MET A 7 6.57 4.09 13.67
CA MET A 7 5.31 3.39 13.49
C MET A 7 4.41 4.17 12.53
N GLY A 8 3.55 3.47 11.82
CA GLY A 8 2.42 4.05 11.12
C GLY A 8 1.20 3.18 11.36
N VAL A 9 0.03 3.81 11.46
CA VAL A 9 -1.23 3.11 11.74
C VAL A 9 -2.28 3.54 10.72
N LEU A 10 -3.05 2.58 10.21
CA LEU A 10 -4.12 2.80 9.24
C LEU A 10 -5.26 1.81 9.50
N ASP A 11 -6.50 2.30 9.44
CA ASP A 11 -7.67 1.43 9.37
C ASP A 11 -8.03 1.13 7.92
N VAL A 12 -8.18 -0.15 7.59
CA VAL A 12 -8.60 -0.62 6.27
C VAL A 12 -9.88 -1.43 6.37
N ALA A 13 -10.78 -1.29 5.41
CA ALA A 13 -11.95 -2.15 5.31
C ALA A 13 -11.52 -3.49 4.69
N ALA A 14 -11.31 -4.52 5.50
CA ALA A 14 -10.71 -5.81 5.10
C ALA A 14 -11.16 -6.96 6.01
N THR A 15 -11.11 -8.18 5.50
CA THR A 15 -11.09 -9.39 6.34
C THR A 15 -9.65 -9.83 6.62
N MET A 16 -9.45 -10.60 7.68
CA MET A 16 -8.11 -11.13 8.01
C MET A 16 -7.55 -11.98 6.86
N ASP A 17 -8.39 -12.74 6.18
CA ASP A 17 -8.00 -13.59 5.06
C ASP A 17 -7.52 -12.78 3.85
N GLU A 18 -8.15 -11.63 3.57
CA GLU A 18 -7.71 -10.74 2.50
C GLU A 18 -6.35 -10.11 2.80
N VAL A 19 -6.12 -9.71 4.05
CA VAL A 19 -4.84 -9.18 4.51
C VAL A 19 -3.75 -10.25 4.40
N ILE A 20 -3.98 -11.45 4.94
CA ILE A 20 -3.01 -12.54 4.89
C ILE A 20 -2.67 -12.88 3.43
N ALA A 21 -3.68 -12.97 2.56
CA ALA A 21 -3.46 -13.23 1.14
C ALA A 21 -2.63 -12.14 0.46
N LEU A 22 -2.84 -10.86 0.82
CA LEU A 22 -2.08 -9.74 0.27
C LEU A 22 -0.60 -9.76 0.68
N PHE A 23 -0.28 -10.23 1.88
CA PHE A 23 1.07 -10.26 2.45
C PHE A 23 1.77 -11.62 2.37
N ARG A 24 1.15 -12.60 1.71
CA ARG A 24 1.67 -13.97 1.59
C ARG A 24 2.95 -14.00 0.76
N THR A 25 3.96 -14.72 1.25
CA THR A 25 5.30 -14.81 0.62
C THR A 25 5.91 -16.21 0.82
N ASP A 26 5.13 -17.27 0.64
CA ASP A 26 5.54 -18.64 1.02
C ASP A 26 6.63 -19.25 0.13
N SER A 27 6.94 -18.58 -0.98
CA SER A 27 7.99 -18.99 -1.92
C SER A 27 8.75 -17.77 -2.43
N THR A 28 9.91 -17.98 -3.04
CA THR A 28 10.65 -16.93 -3.76
C THR A 28 9.78 -16.27 -4.84
N ALA A 29 8.92 -17.03 -5.54
CA ALA A 29 8.05 -16.47 -6.56
C ALA A 29 7.03 -15.48 -5.95
N ASP A 30 6.43 -15.84 -4.81
CA ASP A 30 5.50 -14.99 -4.07
C ASP A 30 6.21 -13.76 -3.49
N ALA A 31 7.41 -13.93 -2.93
CA ALA A 31 8.22 -12.85 -2.41
C ALA A 31 8.57 -11.81 -3.50
N LYS A 32 8.96 -12.28 -4.69
CA LYS A 32 9.22 -11.41 -5.85
C LYS A 32 7.94 -10.74 -6.36
N ALA A 33 6.80 -11.44 -6.36
CA ALA A 33 5.52 -10.85 -6.72
C ALA A 33 5.09 -9.75 -5.73
N PHE A 34 5.29 -9.99 -4.43
CA PHE A 34 5.07 -9.03 -3.36
C PHE A 34 5.95 -7.78 -3.55
N ALA A 35 7.26 -7.95 -3.77
CA ALA A 35 8.20 -6.84 -4.01
C ALA A 35 7.79 -5.99 -5.23
N ARG A 36 7.43 -6.62 -6.36
CA ARG A 36 6.92 -5.93 -7.56
C ARG A 36 5.59 -5.22 -7.35
N ARG A 37 4.78 -5.68 -6.39
CA ARG A 37 3.48 -5.08 -6.08
C ARG A 37 3.64 -3.85 -5.20
N PHE A 38 4.37 -3.98 -4.10
CA PHE A 38 4.63 -2.92 -3.14
C PHE A 38 5.83 -2.02 -3.54
N ASN A 39 6.18 -1.96 -4.82
CA ASN A 39 7.40 -1.41 -5.45
C ASN A 39 7.82 0.01 -4.99
N HIS A 40 8.25 0.14 -3.73
CA HIS A 40 8.61 1.39 -3.06
C HIS A 40 9.86 1.21 -2.20
N GLY A 41 10.81 0.46 -2.75
CA GLY A 41 12.14 0.35 -2.18
C GLY A 41 12.58 -1.08 -1.89
N THR A 42 11.76 -2.11 -2.08
CA THR A 42 12.24 -3.51 -2.16
C THR A 42 12.38 -3.88 -3.63
N VAL A 43 13.61 -4.11 -4.09
CA VAL A 43 13.97 -4.37 -5.49
C VAL A 43 13.93 -5.85 -5.80
N ASP A 44 14.35 -6.68 -4.84
CA ASP A 44 14.29 -8.13 -4.96
C ASP A 44 14.05 -8.75 -3.59
N ALA A 45 13.48 -9.96 -3.60
CA ALA A 45 13.18 -10.72 -2.40
C ALA A 45 13.31 -12.22 -2.68
N VAL A 46 14.00 -12.92 -1.79
CA VAL A 46 14.25 -14.35 -1.90
C VAL A 46 13.94 -15.03 -0.57
N ASP A 47 13.05 -16.02 -0.62
CA ASP A 47 12.92 -16.99 0.47
C ASP A 47 14.10 -17.98 0.39
N LEU A 48 14.97 -17.98 1.40
CA LEU A 48 16.19 -18.79 1.42
C LEU A 48 15.93 -20.16 2.04
N TYR A 49 15.32 -20.18 3.23
CA TYR A 49 15.05 -21.41 3.96
C TYR A 49 13.76 -21.30 4.76
N THR A 50 12.86 -22.26 4.58
CA THR A 50 11.71 -22.43 5.45
C THR A 50 12.13 -23.20 6.71
N VAL A 51 12.15 -22.51 7.85
CA VAL A 51 12.56 -23.09 9.16
C VAL A 51 11.47 -23.98 9.74
N ALA A 52 10.20 -23.54 9.62
CA ALA A 52 9.04 -24.33 10.01
C ALA A 52 8.06 -24.39 8.83
N ARG A 53 7.54 -25.59 8.52
CA ARG A 53 6.55 -25.76 7.46
C ARG A 53 5.34 -24.85 7.73
N PRO A 54 4.87 -24.07 6.75
CA PRO A 54 3.73 -23.21 6.96
C PRO A 54 2.47 -24.02 7.30
N SER A 55 1.98 -23.89 8.54
CA SER A 55 0.70 -24.44 9.00
C SER A 55 -0.40 -23.43 8.68
N GLY A 56 -0.75 -23.32 7.40
CA GLY A 56 -1.80 -22.40 6.95
C GLY A 56 -1.37 -20.93 6.96
N ARG A 57 -1.39 -20.28 8.13
CA ARG A 57 -1.15 -18.83 8.33
C ARG A 57 0.15 -18.52 9.05
N GLU A 58 0.77 -19.53 9.65
CA GLU A 58 2.06 -19.40 10.31
C GLU A 58 3.19 -19.61 9.30
N LYS A 59 4.27 -18.84 9.44
CA LYS A 59 5.48 -18.98 8.64
C LYS A 59 6.67 -18.64 9.53
N VAL A 60 7.73 -19.43 9.47
CA VAL A 60 9.04 -19.03 9.99
C VAL A 60 10.06 -19.33 8.90
N SER A 61 10.72 -18.30 8.38
CA SER A 61 11.65 -18.47 7.25
C SER A 61 12.79 -17.48 7.29
N VAL A 62 13.91 -17.90 6.75
CA VAL A 62 15.04 -17.03 6.48
C VAL A 62 14.84 -16.41 5.10
N VAL A 63 14.83 -15.09 5.04
CA VAL A 63 14.60 -14.35 3.80
C VAL A 63 15.71 -13.34 3.56
N TRP A 64 16.00 -13.09 2.28
CA TRP A 64 16.89 -12.02 1.85
C TRP A 64 16.10 -11.00 1.05
N HIS A 65 16.28 -9.71 1.36
CA HIS A 65 15.68 -8.61 0.62
C HIS A 65 16.75 -7.65 0.13
N ALA A 66 16.67 -7.26 -1.14
CA ALA A 66 17.38 -6.10 -1.67
C ALA A 66 16.46 -4.88 -1.70
N MET A 67 17.03 -3.73 -1.39
CA MET A 67 16.33 -2.49 -1.23
C MET A 67 16.98 -1.35 -2.00
N ALA A 68 16.17 -0.64 -2.78
CA ALA A 68 16.59 0.58 -3.43
C ALA A 68 16.72 1.70 -2.41
N THR A 69 17.68 2.57 -2.68
CA THR A 69 17.90 3.84 -2.01
C THR A 69 17.81 4.98 -3.01
N LYS A 70 17.67 6.21 -2.51
CA LYS A 70 17.74 7.40 -3.37
C LYS A 70 19.13 7.51 -4.01
N ALA A 71 19.20 8.26 -5.12
CA ALA A 71 20.46 8.55 -5.79
C ALA A 71 21.49 9.11 -4.79
N LEU A 72 22.76 8.70 -4.94
CA LEU A 72 23.91 8.91 -4.03
C LEU A 72 24.15 7.85 -2.95
N LEU A 73 23.20 6.93 -2.75
CA LEU A 73 23.34 5.84 -1.79
C LEU A 73 23.37 4.49 -2.51
N LYS A 74 24.27 3.60 -2.08
CA LYS A 74 24.27 2.21 -2.55
C LYS A 74 22.97 1.51 -2.13
N PRO A 75 22.42 0.60 -2.94
CA PRO A 75 21.31 -0.24 -2.50
C PRO A 75 21.62 -0.96 -1.18
N ARG A 76 20.61 -1.19 -0.35
CA ARG A 76 20.74 -1.95 0.89
C ARG A 76 20.31 -3.39 0.68
N ASP A 77 20.91 -4.31 1.40
CA ASP A 77 20.38 -5.66 1.53
C ASP A 77 20.23 -6.06 3.00
N GLY A 78 19.50 -7.12 3.25
CA GLY A 78 19.39 -7.70 4.58
C GLY A 78 19.02 -9.16 4.54
N CYS A 79 19.57 -9.92 5.48
CA CYS A 79 19.16 -11.29 5.77
C CYS A 79 18.34 -11.28 7.05
N PHE A 80 17.13 -11.80 6.99
CA PHE A 80 16.15 -11.69 8.08
C PHE A 80 15.57 -13.05 8.44
N LEU A 81 15.24 -13.21 9.71
CA LEU A 81 14.25 -14.18 10.15
C LEU A 81 12.87 -13.51 10.02
N GLU A 82 12.04 -14.02 9.12
CA GLU A 82 10.63 -13.67 8.98
C GLU A 82 9.78 -14.61 9.83
N CYS A 83 8.87 -14.03 10.62
CA CYS A 83 7.89 -14.76 11.43
C CYS A 83 6.48 -14.23 11.17
N ASN A 84 5.59 -15.09 10.69
CA ASN A 84 4.16 -14.83 10.56
C ASN A 84 3.40 -15.70 11.53
N ARG A 85 2.43 -15.12 12.26
CA ARG A 85 1.62 -15.89 13.21
C ARG A 85 0.29 -15.22 13.52
N ASP A 86 -0.73 -16.04 13.77
CA ASP A 86 -1.94 -15.56 14.45
C ASP A 86 -1.62 -15.26 15.92
N VAL A 87 -2.17 -14.14 16.42
CA VAL A 87 -2.03 -13.67 17.80
C VAL A 87 -3.36 -13.10 18.29
N THR A 88 -3.45 -12.84 19.58
CA THR A 88 -4.58 -12.15 20.19
C THR A 88 -4.09 -10.85 20.82
N VAL A 89 -4.73 -9.74 20.50
CA VAL A 89 -4.42 -8.41 21.05
C VAL A 89 -5.71 -7.86 21.65
N ASP A 90 -5.73 -7.62 22.96
CA ASP A 90 -6.91 -7.13 23.70
C ASP A 90 -8.20 -7.96 23.45
N GLY A 91 -8.03 -9.27 23.31
CA GLY A 91 -9.12 -10.20 23.00
C GLY A 91 -9.64 -10.12 21.56
N GLN A 92 -9.03 -9.31 20.68
CA GLN A 92 -9.30 -9.30 19.25
C GLN A 92 -8.35 -10.24 18.51
N ARG A 93 -8.87 -10.89 17.47
CA ARG A 93 -8.06 -11.69 16.56
C ARG A 93 -7.10 -10.77 15.82
N ALA A 94 -5.84 -11.19 15.78
CA ALA A 94 -4.79 -10.46 15.11
C ALA A 94 -3.84 -11.41 14.38
N TRP A 95 -3.10 -10.85 13.43
CA TRP A 95 -2.04 -11.55 12.73
C TRP A 95 -0.82 -10.64 12.68
N VAL A 96 0.35 -11.19 12.95
CA VAL A 96 1.62 -10.46 12.94
C VAL A 96 2.52 -11.04 11.86
N ARG A 97 3.24 -10.15 11.19
CA ARG A 97 4.33 -10.46 10.27
C ARG A 97 5.53 -9.63 10.66
N SER A 98 6.59 -10.26 11.17
CA SER A 98 7.77 -9.58 11.70
C SER A 98 9.07 -10.06 11.07
N TYR A 99 10.09 -9.22 11.20
CA TYR A 99 11.43 -9.41 10.70
C TYR A 99 12.44 -8.93 11.72
N THR A 100 13.47 -9.73 11.92
CA THR A 100 14.69 -9.30 12.60
C THR A 100 15.90 -9.78 11.83
N SER A 101 17.00 -9.04 11.88
CA SER A 101 18.21 -9.42 11.14
C SER A 101 18.87 -10.61 11.79
N ILE A 102 19.42 -11.49 10.96
CA ILE A 102 20.22 -12.63 11.41
C ILE A 102 21.49 -12.73 10.57
N ASP A 103 22.55 -13.24 11.20
CA ASP A 103 23.81 -13.52 10.52
C ASP A 103 23.90 -15.00 10.19
N LEU A 104 24.12 -15.31 8.91
CA LEU A 104 24.26 -16.67 8.42
C LEU A 104 25.45 -16.78 7.46
N ALA A 105 26.26 -17.81 7.65
CA ALA A 105 27.42 -18.07 6.80
C ALA A 105 27.04 -18.28 5.31
N CYS A 106 25.84 -18.79 5.03
CA CYS A 106 25.33 -18.99 3.67
C CYS A 106 24.71 -17.74 3.04
N CYS A 107 24.58 -16.63 3.78
CA CYS A 107 24.13 -15.34 3.27
C CYS A 107 25.08 -14.21 3.72
N PRO A 108 26.38 -14.29 3.32
CA PRO A 108 27.34 -13.27 3.69
C PRO A 108 26.99 -11.91 3.07
N PRO A 109 27.43 -10.79 3.66
CA PRO A 109 27.23 -9.46 3.08
C PRO A 109 27.83 -9.36 1.67
N MET A 110 27.02 -8.92 0.71
CA MET A 110 27.46 -8.67 -0.68
C MET A 110 28.00 -7.24 -0.83
N LEU A 111 29.10 -6.93 -0.14
CA LEU A 111 29.61 -5.57 0.10
C LEU A 111 29.96 -4.77 -1.18
N GLU A 112 30.21 -5.46 -2.30
CA GLU A 112 30.43 -4.80 -3.58
C GLU A 112 29.13 -4.17 -4.13
N SER A 113 28.02 -4.88 -4.04
CA SER A 113 26.73 -4.50 -4.61
C SER A 113 25.81 -3.79 -3.60
N PHE A 114 25.91 -4.13 -2.31
CA PHE A 114 24.98 -3.68 -1.28
C PHE A 114 25.69 -3.22 -0.01
N VAL A 115 25.00 -2.39 0.77
CA VAL A 115 25.30 -2.16 2.18
C VAL A 115 24.34 -3.01 3.01
N ARG A 116 24.87 -3.91 3.85
CA ARG A 116 24.05 -4.75 4.74
C ARG A 116 23.44 -3.88 5.83
N MET A 117 22.12 -3.73 5.82
CA MET A 117 21.40 -3.02 6.87
C MET A 117 21.02 -3.94 8.03
N MET A 118 20.73 -3.34 9.18
CA MET A 118 20.31 -4.03 10.39
C MET A 118 18.90 -3.60 10.81
N SER A 119 17.94 -4.49 10.68
CA SER A 119 16.62 -4.41 11.34
C SER A 119 16.69 -5.05 12.73
N TYR A 120 16.41 -4.28 13.77
CA TYR A 120 16.30 -4.74 15.16
C TYR A 120 14.90 -5.26 15.51
N GLY A 121 13.91 -4.86 14.73
CA GLY A 121 12.51 -5.25 14.90
C GLY A 121 11.64 -4.47 13.94
N THR A 122 11.24 -5.11 12.85
CA THR A 122 10.34 -4.52 11.86
C THR A 122 9.17 -5.46 11.66
N GLY A 123 7.95 -4.96 11.58
CA GLY A 123 6.80 -5.83 11.39
C GLY A 123 5.50 -5.09 11.16
N ARG A 124 4.51 -5.86 10.70
CA ARG A 124 3.13 -5.41 10.57
C ARG A 124 2.26 -6.22 11.51
N LEU A 125 1.42 -5.52 12.25
CA LEU A 125 0.38 -6.08 13.09
C LEU A 125 -0.97 -5.71 12.50
N PHE A 126 -1.83 -6.71 12.34
CA PHE A 126 -3.16 -6.55 11.80
C PHE A 126 -4.14 -6.98 12.88
N VAL A 127 -4.97 -6.07 13.38
CA VAL A 127 -5.91 -6.33 14.47
C VAL A 127 -7.33 -6.08 13.99
N GLU A 128 -8.25 -7.02 14.21
CA GLU A 128 -9.65 -6.79 13.90
C GLU A 128 -10.24 -5.70 14.79
N SER A 129 -11.00 -4.78 14.18
CA SER A 129 -11.59 -3.67 14.91
C SER A 129 -12.73 -4.15 15.79
N LYS A 130 -12.60 -3.90 17.10
CA LYS A 130 -13.66 -4.16 18.09
C LYS A 130 -14.91 -3.30 17.87
N THR A 131 -14.73 -2.08 17.37
CA THR A 131 -15.81 -1.07 17.26
C THR A 131 -16.38 -0.97 15.85
N ARG A 132 -15.66 -1.42 14.82
CA ARG A 132 -16.06 -1.31 13.41
C ARG A 132 -15.93 -2.66 12.70
N PRO A 133 -16.96 -3.53 12.75
CA PRO A 133 -16.93 -4.81 12.07
C PRO A 133 -16.55 -4.69 10.58
N GLY A 134 -15.67 -5.57 10.11
CA GLY A 134 -15.16 -5.53 8.73
C GLY A 134 -14.03 -4.52 8.48
N TYR A 135 -13.50 -3.91 9.55
CA TYR A 135 -12.27 -3.13 9.52
C TYR A 135 -11.15 -3.83 10.28
N ILE A 136 -9.93 -3.63 9.79
CA ILE A 136 -8.68 -4.06 10.42
C ILE A 136 -7.81 -2.82 10.62
N THR A 137 -7.30 -2.67 11.84
CA THR A 137 -6.24 -1.71 12.14
C THR A 137 -4.92 -2.34 11.78
N VAL A 138 -4.16 -1.68 10.91
CA VAL A 138 -2.84 -2.09 10.46
C VAL A 138 -1.81 -1.17 11.08
N SER A 139 -0.94 -1.73 11.91
CA SER A 139 0.23 -1.05 12.45
C SER A 139 1.48 -1.56 11.76
N PHE A 140 2.29 -0.68 11.20
CA PHE A 140 3.61 -1.02 10.66
C PHE A 140 4.67 -0.37 11.54
N VAL A 141 5.49 -1.20 12.17
CA VAL A 141 6.62 -0.79 13.02
C VAL A 141 7.91 -1.11 12.28
N THR A 142 8.88 -0.21 12.34
CA THR A 142 10.18 -0.38 11.69
C THR A 142 11.28 0.24 12.54
N HIS A 143 12.20 -0.61 12.99
CA HIS A 143 13.39 -0.23 13.74
C HIS A 143 14.62 -0.71 12.98
N VAL A 144 15.20 0.21 12.19
CA VAL A 144 16.26 -0.13 11.22
C VAL A 144 17.42 0.85 11.34
N ASP A 145 18.64 0.31 11.32
CA ASP A 145 19.86 1.01 10.95
C ASP A 145 20.20 0.65 9.49
N PHE A 146 20.19 1.66 8.61
CA PHE A 146 20.49 1.48 7.19
C PHE A 146 21.98 1.21 6.90
N CYS A 147 22.81 1.37 7.94
CA CYS A 147 24.25 1.32 7.94
C CYS A 147 24.88 2.26 6.89
N VAL A 148 26.18 2.50 7.05
CA VAL A 148 26.95 3.37 6.13
C VAL A 148 27.92 2.49 5.37
N GLY A 149 27.88 2.56 4.05
CA GLY A 149 28.86 1.88 3.22
C GLY A 149 30.26 2.49 3.39
N PRO A 150 31.35 1.75 3.11
CA PRO A 150 32.72 2.27 3.22
C PRO A 150 32.98 3.55 2.39
N LYS A 151 32.26 3.71 1.27
CA LYS A 151 32.35 4.87 0.37
C LYS A 151 31.38 6.00 0.72
N GLU A 152 30.49 5.78 1.69
CA GLU A 152 29.47 6.73 2.13
C GLU A 152 29.89 7.49 3.40
N TRP A 153 31.16 7.38 3.81
CA TRP A 153 31.71 8.02 5.01
C TRP A 153 31.45 9.54 5.07
N LEU A 154 31.39 10.21 3.91
CA LEU A 154 31.11 11.65 3.84
C LEU A 154 29.70 11.97 4.37
N MET A 155 28.71 11.10 4.17
CA MET A 155 27.35 11.26 4.73
C MET A 155 27.34 11.14 6.25
N ASP A 156 28.21 10.28 6.79
CA ASP A 156 28.40 10.10 8.22
C ASP A 156 29.11 11.31 8.83
N ALA A 157 30.18 11.78 8.18
CA ALA A 157 30.94 12.96 8.59
C ALA A 157 30.11 14.25 8.55
N MET A 158 29.16 14.37 7.62
CA MET A 158 28.24 15.52 7.53
C MET A 158 27.03 15.40 8.48
N GLY A 159 26.92 14.33 9.28
CA GLY A 159 25.77 14.12 10.17
C GLY A 159 24.44 13.89 9.44
N CYS A 160 24.47 13.69 8.12
CA CYS A 160 23.28 13.47 7.30
C CYS A 160 22.69 12.07 7.47
N ARG A 161 23.41 11.15 8.14
CA ARG A 161 22.99 9.75 8.34
C ARG A 161 21.58 9.63 8.93
N SER A 162 21.32 10.31 10.04
CA SER A 162 20.00 10.27 10.69
C SER A 162 18.94 10.84 9.76
N PHE A 163 19.17 12.01 9.16
CA PHE A 163 18.20 12.60 8.23
C PHE A 163 17.83 11.67 7.06
N VAL A 164 18.80 10.95 6.50
CA VAL A 164 18.54 10.03 5.39
C VAL A 164 17.86 8.75 5.86
N SER A 165 18.27 8.15 6.98
CA SER A 165 17.60 6.96 7.53
C SER A 165 16.15 7.30 7.89
N GLU A 166 15.92 8.41 8.58
CA GLU A 166 14.60 8.94 8.93
C GLU A 166 13.73 9.16 7.70
N THR A 167 14.30 9.79 6.65
CA THR A 167 13.58 9.97 5.39
C THR A 167 13.19 8.62 4.79
N VAL A 168 14.15 7.71 4.59
CA VAL A 168 13.89 6.41 3.94
C VAL A 168 12.87 5.59 4.73
N VAL A 169 12.94 5.60 6.06
CA VAL A 169 11.99 4.91 6.91
C VAL A 169 10.61 5.55 6.85
N ALA A 170 10.51 6.89 6.94
CA ALA A 170 9.24 7.59 6.83
C ALA A 170 8.57 7.36 5.46
N TRP A 171 9.34 7.27 4.38
CA TRP A 171 8.83 6.87 3.06
C TRP A 171 8.24 5.46 3.08
N ARG A 172 8.93 4.48 3.68
CA ARG A 172 8.42 3.10 3.83
C ARG A 172 7.15 3.03 4.68
N THR A 173 7.01 3.88 5.69
CA THR A 173 5.80 3.93 6.49
C THR A 173 4.60 4.41 5.67
N ARG A 174 4.81 5.24 4.64
CA ARG A 174 3.75 5.65 3.71
C ARG A 174 3.24 4.51 2.83
N ASP A 175 4.00 3.44 2.61
CA ASP A 175 3.52 2.26 1.88
C ASP A 175 2.29 1.62 2.53
N LEU A 176 2.08 1.88 3.81
CA LEU A 176 0.87 1.48 4.52
C LEU A 176 -0.41 1.97 3.81
N LEU A 177 -0.36 3.13 3.16
CA LEU A 177 -1.49 3.71 2.41
C LEU A 177 -1.87 2.88 1.18
N LEU A 178 -0.97 2.03 0.67
CA LEU A 178 -1.23 1.17 -0.48
C LEU A 178 -2.04 -0.08 -0.11
N VAL A 179 -2.10 -0.43 1.18
CA VAL A 179 -2.81 -1.62 1.64
C VAL A 179 -4.29 -1.55 1.25
N ASP A 180 -4.97 -0.44 1.55
CA ASP A 180 -6.38 -0.25 1.14
C ASP A 180 -6.54 -0.33 -0.38
N ARG A 181 -5.62 0.27 -1.14
CA ARG A 181 -5.65 0.25 -2.60
C ARG A 181 -5.53 -1.18 -3.13
N PHE A 182 -4.55 -1.95 -2.67
CA PHE A 182 -4.31 -3.30 -3.14
C PHE A 182 -5.41 -4.28 -2.74
N LEU A 183 -5.95 -4.15 -1.53
CA LEU A 183 -7.14 -4.91 -1.11
C LEU A 183 -8.32 -4.65 -2.06
N ARG A 184 -8.54 -3.40 -2.48
CA ARG A 184 -9.59 -3.06 -3.44
C ARG A 184 -9.29 -3.57 -4.85
N GLU A 185 -8.04 -3.48 -5.31
CA GLU A 185 -7.63 -4.07 -6.60
C GLU A 185 -7.89 -5.58 -6.62
N ASP A 186 -7.61 -6.30 -5.53
CA ASP A 186 -7.87 -7.75 -5.41
C ASP A 186 -9.35 -8.08 -5.40
N ARG A 187 -10.19 -7.28 -4.73
CA ARG A 187 -11.65 -7.45 -4.81
C ARG A 187 -12.18 -7.20 -6.21
N LEU A 188 -11.62 -6.20 -6.89
CA LEU A 188 -12.01 -5.86 -8.24
C LEU A 188 -11.57 -6.95 -9.23
N SER A 189 -10.38 -7.53 -9.08
CA SER A 189 -9.89 -8.61 -9.96
C SER A 189 -10.73 -9.89 -9.85
N ARG A 190 -11.26 -10.19 -8.65
CA ARG A 190 -12.14 -11.36 -8.40
C ARG A 190 -13.52 -11.29 -9.05
N SER A 191 -13.91 -10.14 -9.60
CA SER A 191 -15.21 -9.97 -10.25
C SER A 191 -15.03 -9.59 -11.72
N ARG A 192 -15.98 -9.95 -12.58
CA ARG A 192 -15.84 -9.60 -14.01
C ARG A 192 -15.91 -8.10 -14.25
N PHE A 193 -15.29 -7.65 -15.34
CA PHE A 193 -15.51 -6.34 -15.92
C PHE A 193 -16.50 -6.47 -17.09
N LEU A 194 -17.27 -5.42 -17.31
CA LEU A 194 -18.21 -5.30 -18.42
C LEU A 194 -17.46 -4.93 -19.70
N THR A 195 -17.91 -5.45 -20.83
CA THR A 195 -17.47 -5.04 -22.16
C THR A 195 -18.11 -3.71 -22.55
N VAL A 196 -17.58 -3.04 -23.58
CA VAL A 196 -18.09 -1.73 -24.05
C VAL A 196 -19.57 -1.78 -24.42
N GLN A 197 -20.02 -2.90 -24.97
CA GLN A 197 -21.39 -3.15 -25.40
C GLN A 197 -22.38 -3.23 -24.23
N GLU A 198 -21.91 -3.61 -23.04
CA GLU A 198 -22.71 -3.73 -21.82
C GLU A 198 -22.79 -2.41 -21.04
N LEU A 199 -22.02 -1.39 -21.44
CA LEU A 199 -22.01 -0.10 -20.78
C LEU A 199 -23.23 0.73 -21.19
N VAL A 200 -23.78 1.50 -20.25
CA VAL A 200 -24.84 2.47 -20.57
C VAL A 200 -24.24 3.56 -21.47
N PRO A 201 -24.81 3.82 -22.67
CA PRO A 201 -24.34 4.87 -23.54
C PRO A 201 -24.33 6.23 -22.84
N GLN A 202 -23.24 6.99 -22.99
CA GLN A 202 -23.06 8.28 -22.32
C GLN A 202 -24.12 9.32 -22.72
N SER A 203 -24.66 9.22 -23.94
CA SER A 203 -25.76 10.05 -24.44
C SER A 203 -27.06 9.87 -23.65
N ARG A 204 -27.31 8.67 -23.09
CA ARG A 204 -28.54 8.35 -22.34
C ARG A 204 -28.60 8.96 -20.93
N ARG A 205 -27.53 9.62 -20.47
CA ARG A 205 -27.47 10.19 -19.11
C ARG A 205 -27.10 11.67 -19.15
N GLN A 206 -27.92 12.49 -18.50
CA GLN A 206 -27.68 13.93 -18.33
C GLN A 206 -27.08 14.30 -16.98
N LYS A 207 -27.11 13.38 -16.01
CA LYS A 207 -26.58 13.56 -14.65
C LYS A 207 -25.69 12.38 -14.26
N CYS A 208 -24.68 12.65 -13.44
CA CYS A 208 -23.82 11.61 -12.86
C CYS A 208 -24.66 10.62 -12.04
N HIS A 209 -24.46 9.31 -12.26
CA HIS A 209 -25.21 8.28 -11.54
C HIS A 209 -25.00 8.32 -10.01
N THR A 210 -23.80 8.70 -9.55
CA THR A 210 -23.48 8.74 -8.11
C THR A 210 -23.84 10.06 -7.45
N CYS A 211 -23.29 11.19 -7.94
CA CYS A 211 -23.49 12.48 -7.28
C CYS A 211 -24.71 13.27 -7.78
N ALA A 212 -25.46 12.73 -8.76
CA ALA A 212 -26.62 13.36 -9.39
C ALA A 212 -26.38 14.76 -10.03
N LYS A 213 -25.14 15.27 -10.03
CA LYS A 213 -24.79 16.55 -10.66
C LYS A 213 -24.93 16.45 -12.20
N PRO A 214 -25.49 17.47 -12.87
CA PRO A 214 -25.60 17.47 -14.33
C PRO A 214 -24.23 17.49 -14.99
N PHE A 215 -24.16 16.83 -16.14
CA PHE A 215 -23.01 16.93 -17.03
C PHE A 215 -23.05 18.24 -17.80
N GLY A 216 -21.88 18.70 -18.20
CA GLY A 216 -21.70 19.97 -18.92
C GLY A 216 -20.25 20.11 -19.35
N PRO A 217 -19.85 21.27 -19.89
CA PRO A 217 -18.51 21.49 -20.45
C PRO A 217 -17.37 21.18 -19.46
N LEU A 218 -17.56 21.49 -18.18
CA LEU A 218 -16.57 21.27 -17.11
C LEU A 218 -16.69 19.90 -16.43
N ARG A 219 -17.68 19.08 -16.81
CA ARG A 219 -17.93 17.77 -16.20
C ARG A 219 -18.10 16.72 -17.29
N SER A 220 -16.98 16.15 -17.70
CA SER A 220 -16.95 15.04 -18.65
C SER A 220 -17.54 13.75 -18.07
N LYS A 221 -18.09 12.95 -18.99
CA LYS A 221 -18.71 11.66 -18.73
C LYS A 221 -17.66 10.54 -18.81
N ALA A 222 -17.85 9.51 -17.99
CA ALA A 222 -17.07 8.28 -18.04
C ALA A 222 -17.94 7.11 -17.59
N ASN A 223 -17.68 5.92 -18.11
CA ASN A 223 -18.38 4.71 -17.69
C ASN A 223 -17.61 4.01 -16.56
N CYS A 224 -18.35 3.39 -15.63
CA CYS A 224 -17.80 2.40 -14.72
C CYS A 224 -17.84 1.03 -15.40
N PHE A 225 -16.70 0.37 -15.53
CA PHE A 225 -16.61 -0.96 -16.13
C PHE A 225 -17.05 -2.10 -15.18
N LYS A 226 -17.46 -1.79 -13.94
CA LYS A 226 -18.10 -2.77 -13.05
C LYS A 226 -19.62 -2.77 -13.12
N CYS A 227 -20.25 -1.60 -13.13
CA CYS A 227 -21.72 -1.49 -13.09
C CYS A 227 -22.35 -0.89 -14.34
N GLY A 228 -21.54 -0.48 -15.33
CA GLY A 228 -21.98 0.04 -16.63
C GLY A 228 -22.47 1.49 -16.61
N GLN A 229 -22.70 2.07 -15.43
CA GLN A 229 -23.30 3.40 -15.29
C GLN A 229 -22.39 4.53 -15.78
N VAL A 230 -22.98 5.68 -16.07
CA VAL A 230 -22.30 6.90 -16.51
C VAL A 230 -22.09 7.84 -15.30
N LEU A 231 -20.85 8.23 -15.09
CA LEU A 231 -20.40 9.03 -13.95
C LEU A 231 -19.55 10.20 -14.41
N CYS A 232 -19.31 11.15 -13.51
CA CYS A 232 -18.28 12.15 -13.72
C CYS A 232 -16.90 11.63 -13.28
N ARG A 233 -15.84 12.25 -13.80
CA ARG A 233 -14.46 11.88 -13.44
C ARG A 233 -14.19 11.92 -11.94
N ALA A 234 -14.83 12.81 -11.18
CA ALA A 234 -14.67 12.87 -9.72
C ALA A 234 -15.33 11.70 -8.96
N CYS A 235 -16.25 10.95 -9.60
CA CYS A 235 -16.90 9.78 -8.99
C CYS A 235 -16.29 8.46 -9.46
N THR A 236 -15.22 8.51 -10.27
CA THR A 236 -14.55 7.35 -10.85
C THR A 236 -13.05 7.45 -10.73
N SER A 237 -12.39 6.33 -10.48
CA SER A 237 -10.93 6.25 -10.49
C SER A 237 -10.48 5.16 -11.46
N THR A 238 -9.26 5.29 -11.96
CA THR A 238 -8.59 4.24 -12.73
C THR A 238 -7.87 3.31 -11.76
N TRP A 239 -8.05 2.00 -11.95
CA TRP A 239 -7.48 0.94 -11.13
C TRP A 239 -6.59 0.04 -11.99
N HIS A 240 -5.50 -0.45 -11.41
CA HIS A 240 -4.62 -1.39 -12.07
C HIS A 240 -5.03 -2.80 -11.65
N ILE A 241 -5.42 -3.61 -12.63
CA ILE A 241 -5.92 -4.95 -12.40
C ILE A 241 -5.00 -5.91 -13.13
N VAL A 242 -4.50 -6.89 -12.41
CA VAL A 242 -3.77 -8.03 -12.98
C VAL A 242 -4.82 -9.08 -13.34
N ASP A 243 -4.88 -9.48 -14.62
CA ASP A 243 -5.75 -10.57 -15.04
C ASP A 243 -5.12 -11.94 -14.74
N HIS A 244 -5.82 -13.01 -15.13
CA HIS A 244 -5.36 -14.39 -14.91
C HIS A 244 -4.05 -14.72 -15.64
N ASP A 245 -3.76 -14.02 -16.75
CA ASP A 245 -2.54 -14.20 -17.55
C ASP A 245 -1.38 -13.32 -17.04
N GLY A 246 -1.60 -12.59 -15.94
CA GLY A 246 -0.59 -11.71 -15.34
C GLY A 246 -0.47 -10.35 -16.03
N LEU A 247 -1.34 -10.04 -17.01
CA LEU A 247 -1.30 -8.76 -17.72
C LEU A 247 -1.94 -7.66 -16.86
N ARG A 248 -1.18 -6.58 -16.68
CA ARG A 248 -1.65 -5.37 -15.98
C ARG A 248 -2.50 -4.53 -16.93
N THR A 249 -3.80 -4.47 -16.66
CA THR A 249 -4.78 -3.65 -17.39
C THR A 249 -5.32 -2.51 -16.52
N LYS A 250 -5.72 -1.41 -17.17
CA LYS A 250 -6.27 -0.23 -16.49
C LYS A 250 -7.78 -0.18 -16.68
N TRP A 251 -8.53 -0.21 -15.57
CA TRP A 251 -9.99 -0.17 -15.61
C TRP A 251 -10.55 1.01 -14.83
N ARG A 252 -11.57 1.67 -15.39
CA ARG A 252 -12.25 2.76 -14.69
C ARG A 252 -13.44 2.24 -13.88
N VAL A 253 -13.44 2.52 -12.59
CA VAL A 253 -14.44 2.02 -11.65
C VAL A 253 -14.97 3.16 -10.78
N CYS A 254 -16.27 3.15 -10.49
CA CYS A 254 -16.88 4.14 -9.61
C CYS A 254 -16.62 3.86 -8.13
N ALA A 255 -16.60 4.90 -7.30
CA ALA A 255 -16.37 4.77 -5.86
C ALA A 255 -17.30 3.74 -5.16
N PRO A 256 -18.61 3.64 -5.47
CA PRO A 256 -19.45 2.59 -4.88
C PRO A 256 -19.01 1.16 -5.21
N CYS A 257 -18.47 0.92 -6.41
CA CYS A 257 -17.99 -0.41 -6.82
C CYS A 257 -16.63 -0.75 -6.22
N THR A 258 -15.84 0.23 -5.76
CA THR A 258 -14.54 0.00 -5.13
C THR A 258 -14.65 -0.24 -3.63
N VAL A 259 -15.73 0.24 -3.00
CA VAL A 259 -15.95 0.14 -1.54
C VAL A 259 -16.85 -1.03 -1.16
N ARG A 260 -17.52 -1.70 -2.11
CA ARG A 260 -18.43 -2.82 -1.81
C ARG A 260 -17.72 -3.90 -0.99
N SER A 261 -18.21 -4.11 0.23
CA SER A 261 -17.73 -5.14 1.14
C SER A 261 -18.03 -6.53 0.60
N PRO A 262 -17.15 -7.54 0.83
CA PRO A 262 -17.40 -8.93 0.46
C PRO A 262 -18.71 -9.50 1.02
N ASN A 263 -19.25 -8.95 2.11
CA ASN A 263 -20.53 -9.38 2.69
C ASN A 263 -21.77 -8.73 2.06
N SER A 264 -21.60 -7.83 1.08
CA SER A 264 -22.73 -7.26 0.36
C SER A 264 -23.17 -8.20 -0.76
N THR A 265 -24.18 -9.04 -0.47
CA THR A 265 -24.77 -9.94 -1.47
C THR A 265 -25.09 -9.19 -2.77
N ALA A 266 -24.68 -9.76 -3.90
CA ALA A 266 -24.73 -9.18 -5.24
C ALA A 266 -26.14 -8.80 -5.79
N ARG A 267 -27.20 -8.90 -4.98
CA ARG A 267 -28.60 -8.71 -5.44
C ARG A 267 -29.05 -7.27 -5.60
N GLN A 268 -28.29 -6.26 -5.14
CA GLN A 268 -28.75 -4.85 -5.19
C GLN A 268 -28.41 -4.10 -6.49
N CYS A 269 -28.10 -4.78 -7.60
CA CYS A 269 -27.86 -4.10 -8.88
C CYS A 269 -29.12 -3.88 -9.74
N LEU A 270 -30.31 -4.30 -9.32
CA LEU A 270 -31.51 -4.17 -10.17
C LEU A 270 -32.68 -3.38 -9.58
N SER A 271 -32.68 -3.03 -8.29
CA SER A 271 -33.70 -2.11 -7.76
C SER A 271 -33.30 -1.56 -6.40
N SER A 272 -32.97 -0.28 -6.31
CA SER A 272 -33.57 0.58 -5.28
C SER A 272 -33.18 2.03 -5.51
N THR A 273 -34.18 2.79 -5.91
CA THR A 273 -34.28 4.23 -5.89
C THR A 273 -34.20 4.73 -4.43
N LYS A 274 -33.55 5.88 -4.21
CA LYS A 274 -33.53 6.67 -2.96
C LYS A 274 -32.78 6.03 -1.77
N GLY A 275 -31.48 6.31 -1.71
CA GLY A 275 -30.69 6.34 -0.48
C GLY A 275 -29.72 7.52 -0.54
N ARG A 276 -29.96 8.54 0.28
CA ARG A 276 -29.11 9.74 0.38
C ARG A 276 -27.84 9.33 1.10
N VAL A 277 -26.77 9.03 0.36
CA VAL A 277 -25.42 8.88 0.96
C VAL A 277 -24.94 10.27 1.32
N LEU A 278 -25.28 10.72 2.52
CA LEU A 278 -24.53 11.76 3.24
C LEU A 278 -23.27 11.09 3.79
N GLY A 279 -22.27 11.00 2.92
CA GLY A 279 -20.91 10.66 3.29
C GLY A 279 -20.02 11.69 2.61
N THR A 280 -19.59 12.67 3.36
CA THR A 280 -18.65 13.72 2.94
C THR A 280 -17.32 13.05 2.63
N VAL A 281 -17.14 12.59 1.39
CA VAL A 281 -15.83 12.21 0.88
C VAL A 281 -15.07 13.52 0.65
N GLY A 282 -13.99 13.68 1.43
CA GLY A 282 -13.15 14.85 1.50
C GLY A 282 -12.81 15.42 0.13
N GLN A 283 -13.12 16.69 -0.03
CA GLN A 283 -12.49 17.54 -1.02
C GLN A 283 -11.08 17.85 -0.51
N CYS A 284 -10.08 17.14 -1.01
CA CYS A 284 -8.71 17.63 -0.97
C CYS A 284 -8.14 17.57 -2.39
N LEU A 285 -7.81 18.77 -2.87
CA LEU A 285 -6.82 19.10 -3.89
C LEU A 285 -7.15 18.73 -5.34
N ASN A 286 -7.69 19.72 -6.08
CA ASN A 286 -7.35 19.87 -7.48
C ASN A 286 -7.33 21.37 -7.84
N LYS A 287 -6.15 21.98 -7.82
CA LYS A 287 -5.89 23.29 -8.42
C LYS A 287 -4.57 23.23 -9.19
N ARG A 288 -4.60 23.88 -10.37
CA ARG A 288 -3.57 24.02 -11.41
C ARG A 288 -3.53 22.81 -12.35
N GLY A 289 -3.54 22.94 -13.66
CA GLY A 289 -3.45 24.05 -14.58
C GLY A 289 -3.35 23.40 -15.98
N ARG A 290 -3.99 24.01 -16.97
CA ARG A 290 -4.19 23.48 -18.32
C ARG A 290 -2.95 23.67 -19.19
N THR A 291 -2.50 22.63 -19.89
CA THR A 291 -1.83 22.73 -21.21
C THR A 291 -2.16 21.48 -22.05
N ASP A 292 -2.45 21.71 -23.32
CA ASP A 292 -2.92 20.74 -24.31
C ASP A 292 -1.77 20.03 -25.06
N GLU A 293 -2.04 18.77 -25.43
CA GLU A 293 -1.57 17.91 -26.54
C GLU A 293 -0.09 17.90 -27.02
N SER A 294 0.54 16.72 -27.03
CA SER A 294 0.61 15.82 -28.21
C SER A 294 1.59 14.65 -27.99
N SER A 295 1.43 13.61 -28.82
CA SER A 295 2.00 12.26 -28.81
C SER A 295 3.52 12.10 -28.63
N MET A 296 3.95 11.13 -27.80
CA MET A 296 4.85 10.02 -28.17
C MET A 296 5.16 9.14 -26.94
N SER A 297 5.38 7.85 -27.21
CA SER A 297 5.62 6.77 -26.27
C SER A 297 6.98 6.84 -25.57
N SER A 298 6.98 6.79 -24.23
CA SER A 298 8.01 6.17 -23.38
C SER A 298 7.57 6.24 -21.91
N ASP A 299 7.95 5.23 -21.12
CA ASP A 299 7.64 5.01 -19.70
C ASP A 299 7.61 6.28 -18.82
N GLN A 300 6.39 6.80 -18.56
CA GLN A 300 6.12 7.93 -17.65
C GLN A 300 5.27 7.51 -16.42
N SER A 301 5.14 6.21 -16.14
CA SER A 301 4.30 5.73 -15.02
C SER A 301 4.88 5.99 -13.63
N ASP A 302 6.19 6.25 -13.53
CA ASP A 302 6.90 6.37 -12.26
C ASP A 302 6.87 7.80 -11.68
N SER A 303 6.65 8.84 -12.50
CA SER A 303 6.65 10.23 -12.00
C SER A 303 5.36 10.59 -11.25
N TYR A 304 4.20 10.14 -11.72
CA TYR A 304 2.91 10.59 -11.19
C TYR A 304 2.59 10.15 -9.74
N VAL A 305 3.09 8.99 -9.30
CA VAL A 305 2.89 8.52 -7.92
C VAL A 305 3.88 9.18 -6.96
N VAL A 306 5.09 9.49 -7.45
CA VAL A 306 6.11 10.22 -6.70
C VAL A 306 5.70 11.68 -6.52
N ASP A 307 5.18 12.34 -7.56
CA ASP A 307 4.70 13.73 -7.52
C ASP A 307 3.50 13.90 -6.56
N PHE A 308 2.56 12.94 -6.52
CA PHE A 308 1.40 13.01 -5.62
C PHE A 308 1.76 12.92 -4.13
N ILE A 309 2.89 12.31 -3.78
CA ILE A 309 3.36 12.18 -2.39
C ILE A 309 4.28 13.36 -2.00
N MET A 310 4.93 14.01 -2.97
CA MET A 310 5.82 15.16 -2.75
C MET A 310 5.07 16.48 -2.48
N ASP A 311 3.81 16.61 -2.89
CA ASP A 311 2.99 17.84 -2.73
C ASP A 311 2.22 17.94 -1.38
N LEU A 312 2.49 17.06 -0.42
CA LEU A 312 1.87 17.13 0.91
C LEU A 312 2.77 17.91 1.88
N ASP A 313 2.44 19.19 2.09
CA ASP A 313 3.03 20.03 3.15
C ASP A 313 2.99 19.31 4.51
N PRO A 314 4.00 19.48 5.38
CA PRO A 314 3.98 18.92 6.72
C PRO A 314 2.79 19.52 7.50
N PRO A 315 1.84 18.70 7.98
CA PRO A 315 0.65 19.24 8.62
C PRO A 315 1.00 19.74 10.03
N SER A 316 0.88 21.07 10.19
CA SER A 316 0.71 21.70 11.48
C SER A 316 -0.59 21.18 12.14
N ARG A 317 -0.50 20.91 13.44
CA ARG A 317 -1.49 20.29 14.33
C ARG A 317 -2.96 20.58 13.95
N ARG A 318 -3.67 19.56 13.44
CA ARG A 318 -5.10 19.31 13.72
C ARG A 318 -5.50 17.91 13.26
N TRP A 319 -6.22 17.21 14.14
CA TRP A 319 -6.61 15.81 14.03
C TRP A 319 -7.78 15.63 13.05
N ASP A 320 -7.57 14.86 11.98
CA ASP A 320 -8.63 14.26 11.16
C ASP A 320 -8.09 12.99 10.45
N GLN A 321 -8.99 12.03 10.21
CA GLN A 321 -8.73 10.63 9.83
C GLN A 321 -7.76 10.44 8.65
N GLY A 322 -6.75 9.57 8.84
CA GLY A 322 -5.87 9.07 7.77
C GLY A 322 -4.38 9.46 7.86
N GLN A 323 -3.85 9.79 9.04
CA GLN A 323 -2.43 10.10 9.19
C GLN A 323 -1.59 8.92 9.68
N VAL A 324 -0.43 8.74 9.06
CA VAL A 324 0.71 8.00 9.61
C VAL A 324 1.19 8.76 10.85
N VAL A 325 1.00 8.20 12.04
CA VAL A 325 1.46 8.78 13.30
C VAL A 325 2.90 8.33 13.55
N LEU A 326 3.87 9.25 13.38
CA LEU A 326 5.26 9.00 13.73
C LEU A 326 5.39 9.14 15.25
N PHE A 327 5.60 8.02 15.96
CA PHE A 327 5.84 8.04 17.41
C PHE A 327 7.34 8.23 17.69
N ASP A 328 7.66 9.08 18.66
CA ASP A 328 9.01 9.19 19.21
C ASP A 328 9.25 8.00 20.16
N PRO A 329 10.34 7.21 20.00
CA PRO A 329 10.66 6.12 20.92
C PRO A 329 10.77 6.53 22.39
N ALA A 330 10.97 7.82 22.72
CA ALA A 330 10.93 8.30 24.11
C ALA A 330 9.53 8.22 24.76
N GLU A 331 8.45 8.21 23.97
CA GLU A 331 7.07 8.15 24.46
C GLU A 331 6.56 6.71 24.69
N LEU A 332 7.32 5.68 24.28
CA LEU A 332 6.94 4.26 24.36
C LEU A 332 7.54 3.52 25.56
N ILE A 333 8.24 4.22 26.47
CA ILE A 333 8.91 3.60 27.64
C ILE A 333 7.96 3.41 28.84
N GLU A 334 6.73 3.93 28.81
CA GLU A 334 5.74 3.74 29.90
C GLU A 334 4.57 2.84 29.50
N LEU A 335 4.84 1.56 29.20
CA LEU A 335 3.83 0.50 29.26
C LEU A 335 4.52 -0.76 29.80
N ASP A 336 4.61 -0.82 31.13
CA ASP A 336 5.02 -1.99 31.92
C ASP A 336 3.83 -2.95 32.14
#